data_AF-A0A536WJT1-F1
#
_entry.id   AF-A0A536WJT1-F1
#
_cell.length_a   1.000
_cell.length_b   1.000
_cell.length_c   1.000
_cell.angle_alpha   90.00
_cell.angle_beta   90.00
_cell.angle_gamma   90.00
#
_symmetry.space_group_name_H-M   'P 1'
#
loop_
_entity.id
_entity.type
_entity.pdbx_description
1 polymer ?
#
loop_
_entity_poly.entity_id
_entity_poly.type
_entity_poly.pdbx_seq_one_letter_code
_entity_poly.pdbx_strand_id
1 'polypeptide(L)'
;MGAVSRGRPQGRRADAQARLRRPPRRRDRRAPGRGAVGARAAQRSEPHLAGVPEDRAGQRDPAEDDQAPEEVKRAITVAALLAAACAHVELKPPATVEFELLGRIAARYAKDAFTGNLQWRHAGAGDEMLVTTPMGQGVARIVREGDAVQLTTADGREFRAPDAESLTERTLGFRLPLEGLADWVQGRATPGVPARSQRASDGKLLSLDQRGWHVDYQAYGDERPSLMRLTYQDVELRLAITAWK
;
A
#
# COMPACT_ATOMS: atom_id res chain seq x y z
N MET A 1 29.73 1.09 64.33
CA MET A 1 30.22 2.48 64.57
C MET A 1 31.40 2.72 63.65
N GLY A 2 31.59 3.92 63.08
CA GLY A 2 32.67 4.23 62.12
C GLY A 2 32.43 3.61 60.72
N ALA A 3 32.39 4.29 59.57
CA ALA A 3 32.91 5.59 59.09
C ALA A 3 34.43 5.62 58.83
N VAL A 4 34.97 6.19 57.73
CA VAL A 4 34.44 6.46 56.36
C VAL A 4 35.61 6.87 55.41
N SER A 5 35.51 6.55 54.11
CA SER A 5 36.23 7.13 52.94
C SER A 5 37.77 7.34 52.92
N ARG A 6 38.39 6.95 51.78
CA ARG A 6 39.25 7.80 50.91
C ARG A 6 39.62 7.03 49.62
N GLY A 7 39.64 7.69 48.44
CA GLY A 7 39.98 6.98 47.18
C GLY A 7 39.68 7.64 45.83
N ARG A 8 39.98 8.93 45.61
CA ARG A 8 40.09 9.55 44.26
C ARG A 8 41.21 10.60 44.25
N PRO A 9 42.09 10.57 43.25
CA PRO A 9 42.14 11.58 42.18
C PRO A 9 41.97 10.91 40.80
N GLN A 10 41.43 11.50 39.73
CA GLN A 10 41.49 12.87 39.17
C GLN A 10 42.74 13.13 38.31
N GLY A 11 42.53 13.24 36.99
CA GLY A 11 43.58 13.49 35.99
C GLY A 11 43.14 13.07 34.57
N ARG A 12 43.08 13.89 33.50
CA ARG A 12 42.69 15.29 33.23
C ARG A 12 43.15 15.58 31.78
N ARG A 13 42.47 16.48 31.03
CA ARG A 13 42.79 16.95 29.64
C ARG A 13 42.29 16.02 28.51
N ALA A 14 41.93 16.52 27.32
CA ALA A 14 41.68 17.91 26.91
C ALA A 14 40.76 18.03 25.68
N ASP A 15 40.36 19.28 25.44
CA ASP A 15 39.60 19.90 24.37
C ASP A 15 39.93 19.48 22.92
N ALA A 16 38.91 19.56 22.05
CA ALA A 16 38.97 20.45 20.87
C ALA A 16 37.56 20.72 20.30
N GLN A 17 37.10 21.98 20.32
CA GLN A 17 36.04 22.44 19.41
C GLN A 17 36.68 23.05 18.16
N ALA A 18 36.15 22.76 16.96
CA ALA A 18 36.59 23.39 15.72
C ALA A 18 35.40 23.89 14.88
N ARG A 19 35.29 25.21 14.69
CA ARG A 19 34.27 25.86 13.84
C ARG A 19 34.92 26.44 12.56
N LEU A 20 34.55 25.96 11.38
CA LEU A 20 34.75 26.65 10.09
C LEU A 20 33.51 26.39 9.18
N ARG A 21 32.65 27.38 8.91
CA ARG A 21 32.71 28.43 7.85
C ARG A 21 32.29 27.93 6.44
N ARG A 22 31.21 28.53 5.90
CA ARG A 22 30.82 28.60 4.46
C ARG A 22 31.40 29.91 3.82
N PRO A 23 31.04 30.32 2.58
CA PRO A 23 31.41 29.86 1.23
C PRO A 23 32.24 30.99 0.52
N PRO A 24 31.98 31.52 -0.71
CA PRO A 24 31.59 30.97 -2.03
C PRO A 24 32.51 31.38 -3.23
N ARG A 25 32.42 30.66 -4.37
CA ARG A 25 32.72 31.06 -5.78
C ARG A 25 32.20 29.94 -6.71
N ARG A 26 31.48 30.09 -7.85
CA ARG A 26 31.16 31.13 -8.86
C ARG A 26 32.01 31.10 -10.15
N ARG A 27 31.49 30.43 -11.20
CA ARG A 27 31.48 30.80 -12.65
C ARG A 27 30.73 29.68 -13.42
N ASP A 28 29.66 29.95 -14.18
CA ASP A 28 29.52 30.68 -15.46
C ASP A 28 30.02 29.89 -16.70
N ARG A 29 29.11 29.34 -17.54
CA ARG A 29 29.12 29.46 -19.03
C ARG A 29 27.99 28.71 -19.78
N ARG A 30 27.29 29.48 -20.63
CA ARG A 30 26.74 29.18 -21.98
C ARG A 30 25.86 27.93 -22.26
N ALA A 31 24.65 28.21 -22.73
CA ALA A 31 24.06 27.62 -23.96
C ALA A 31 24.32 28.59 -25.17
N PRO A 32 23.76 28.43 -26.39
CA PRO A 32 23.07 27.28 -27.00
C PRO A 32 23.58 26.91 -28.44
N GLY A 33 22.98 25.89 -29.06
CA GLY A 33 22.86 25.74 -30.53
C GLY A 33 21.54 24.99 -30.83
N ARG A 34 20.63 25.42 -31.71
CA ARG A 34 20.64 25.87 -33.13
C ARG A 34 20.83 24.74 -34.17
N GLY A 35 19.69 24.30 -34.71
CA GLY A 35 19.49 23.55 -35.96
C GLY A 35 17.96 23.52 -36.19
N ALA A 36 17.39 24.45 -36.96
CA ALA A 36 17.25 24.41 -38.42
C ALA A 36 16.22 23.33 -38.84
N VAL A 37 14.95 23.71 -38.96
CA VAL A 37 14.27 24.12 -40.21
C VAL A 37 13.87 22.92 -41.08
N GLY A 38 12.55 22.75 -41.24
CA GLY A 38 11.93 21.75 -42.12
C GLY A 38 10.44 22.06 -42.27
N ALA A 39 10.09 22.91 -43.23
CA ALA A 39 8.72 23.36 -43.43
C ALA A 39 8.07 22.71 -44.66
N ARG A 40 6.81 22.29 -44.54
CA ARG A 40 5.87 22.30 -45.69
C ARG A 40 4.40 22.35 -45.29
N ALA A 41 3.73 23.34 -45.86
CA ALA A 41 2.28 23.45 -46.07
C ALA A 41 1.87 22.59 -47.30
N ALA A 42 0.59 22.39 -47.66
CA ALA A 42 -0.70 22.37 -46.94
C ALA A 42 -1.83 21.97 -47.93
N GLN A 43 -2.96 21.48 -47.43
CA GLN A 43 -4.28 21.37 -48.10
C GLN A 43 -5.29 21.05 -46.97
N ARG A 44 -6.37 21.78 -46.68
CA ARG A 44 -7.10 22.89 -47.34
C ARG A 44 -8.10 22.46 -48.44
N SER A 45 -9.31 22.15 -47.97
CA SER A 45 -10.61 22.64 -48.50
C SER A 45 -11.26 21.94 -49.72
N GLU A 46 -12.29 21.14 -49.41
CA GLU A 46 -13.65 21.26 -50.00
C GLU A 46 -14.16 22.74 -50.01
N PRO A 47 -15.18 23.15 -50.82
CA PRO A 47 -16.39 22.37 -51.12
C PRO A 47 -17.12 22.58 -52.48
N HIS A 48 -18.27 21.89 -52.64
CA HIS A 48 -19.60 22.45 -53.01
C HIS A 48 -20.28 22.08 -54.36
N LEU A 49 -21.62 21.96 -54.27
CA LEU A 49 -22.71 22.00 -55.28
C LEU A 49 -22.96 20.89 -56.33
N ALA A 50 -24.00 20.11 -56.03
CA ALA A 50 -25.28 19.98 -56.77
C ALA A 50 -25.38 19.31 -58.16
N GLY A 51 -26.27 18.30 -58.22
CA GLY A 51 -26.93 17.79 -59.43
C GLY A 51 -28.15 16.93 -59.05
N VAL A 52 -29.36 17.35 -59.46
CA VAL A 52 -30.70 16.82 -59.14
C VAL A 52 -31.65 17.30 -60.28
N PRO A 53 -32.75 16.62 -60.69
CA PRO A 53 -33.37 15.36 -60.24
C PRO A 53 -33.17 14.25 -61.34
N GLU A 54 -34.04 13.30 -61.74
CA GLU A 54 -35.45 12.97 -61.44
C GLU A 54 -35.85 11.53 -61.88
N ASP A 55 -37.07 11.12 -61.48
CA ASP A 55 -38.08 10.36 -62.26
C ASP A 55 -38.43 8.89 -61.89
N ARG A 56 -39.72 8.73 -61.48
CA ARG A 56 -40.61 7.53 -61.49
C ARG A 56 -40.14 6.20 -60.85
N ALA A 57 -41.04 5.33 -60.36
CA ALA A 57 -42.42 5.48 -59.86
C ALA A 57 -42.81 4.19 -59.11
N GLY A 58 -43.67 4.26 -58.09
CA GLY A 58 -44.01 3.07 -57.28
C GLY A 58 -45.18 3.25 -56.29
N GLN A 59 -46.20 4.03 -56.63
CA GLN A 59 -47.39 4.21 -55.77
C GLN A 59 -48.20 2.92 -55.67
N ARG A 60 -48.53 2.49 -54.44
CA ARG A 60 -49.83 1.88 -54.10
C ARG A 60 -50.11 1.99 -52.61
N ASP A 61 -51.37 2.29 -52.31
CA ASP A 61 -51.86 2.77 -51.01
C ASP A 61 -52.51 1.65 -50.17
N PRO A 62 -52.81 1.89 -48.87
CA PRO A 62 -53.05 0.81 -47.90
C PRO A 62 -54.53 0.45 -47.68
N ALA A 63 -54.71 -0.74 -47.11
CA ALA A 63 -55.72 -1.10 -46.12
C ALA A 63 -54.98 -1.95 -45.06
N GLU A 64 -55.04 -1.72 -43.76
CA GLU A 64 -56.23 -1.57 -42.89
C GLU A 64 -57.07 -2.85 -42.83
N ASP A 65 -56.65 -3.77 -41.95
CA ASP A 65 -57.55 -4.55 -41.11
C ASP A 65 -56.87 -4.77 -39.74
N ASP A 66 -57.66 -4.98 -38.69
CA ASP A 66 -57.25 -4.91 -37.28
C ASP A 66 -57.19 -6.31 -36.64
N GLN A 67 -55.99 -6.73 -36.20
CA GLN A 67 -55.84 -7.85 -35.25
C GLN A 67 -54.45 -7.93 -34.60
N ALA A 68 -54.43 -7.66 -33.30
CA ALA A 68 -53.40 -8.08 -32.34
C ALA A 68 -54.12 -8.62 -31.08
N PRO A 69 -53.45 -9.28 -30.10
CA PRO A 69 -52.08 -9.81 -30.04
C PRO A 69 -52.04 -11.32 -29.64
N GLU A 70 -50.87 -11.85 -29.28
CA GLU A 70 -50.59 -12.79 -28.14
C GLU A 70 -49.38 -13.72 -28.32
N GLU A 71 -48.77 -13.82 -29.50
CA GLU A 71 -47.60 -14.71 -29.73
C GLU A 71 -46.27 -14.21 -29.11
N VAL A 72 -46.20 -12.99 -28.57
CA VAL A 72 -44.95 -12.35 -28.09
C VAL A 72 -44.74 -12.50 -26.56
N LYS A 73 -44.95 -13.70 -26.02
CA LYS A 73 -44.78 -14.00 -24.58
C LYS A 73 -43.83 -15.16 -24.24
N ARG A 74 -43.27 -15.87 -25.22
CA ARG A 74 -42.47 -17.10 -24.98
C ARG A 74 -40.97 -17.02 -25.34
N ALA A 75 -40.50 -15.92 -25.91
CA ALA A 75 -39.10 -15.77 -26.36
C ALA A 75 -38.15 -15.07 -25.36
N ILE A 76 -38.67 -14.51 -24.26
CA ILE A 76 -37.87 -13.66 -23.33
C ILE A 76 -37.40 -14.44 -22.09
N THR A 77 -38.04 -15.57 -21.76
CA THR A 77 -37.94 -16.26 -20.46
C THR A 77 -36.69 -17.14 -20.25
N VAL A 78 -35.62 -16.93 -21.03
CA VAL A 78 -34.34 -17.68 -20.88
C VAL A 78 -33.11 -16.74 -20.82
N ALA A 79 -33.19 -15.53 -21.39
CA ALA A 79 -32.07 -14.59 -21.46
C ALA A 79 -31.84 -13.76 -20.16
N ALA A 80 -32.54 -14.06 -19.07
CA ALA A 80 -32.59 -13.24 -17.85
C ALA A 80 -31.94 -13.89 -16.60
N LEU A 81 -31.13 -14.95 -16.75
CA LEU A 81 -30.56 -15.73 -15.64
C LEU A 81 -29.01 -15.72 -15.56
N LEU A 82 -28.34 -14.86 -16.33
CA LEU A 82 -26.86 -14.76 -16.35
C LEU A 82 -26.32 -13.39 -15.91
N ALA A 83 -27.14 -12.57 -15.23
CA ALA A 83 -26.74 -11.28 -14.69
C ALA A 83 -26.58 -11.32 -13.16
N ALA A 84 -25.51 -10.70 -12.66
CA ALA A 84 -25.30 -10.35 -11.25
C ALA A 84 -25.22 -11.52 -10.24
N ALA A 85 -24.55 -12.63 -10.59
CA ALA A 85 -23.90 -13.50 -9.61
C ALA A 85 -22.63 -12.82 -9.00
N CYS A 86 -22.75 -11.55 -8.62
CA CYS A 86 -21.71 -10.78 -7.96
C CYS A 86 -21.68 -11.17 -6.48
N ALA A 87 -21.17 -12.38 -6.21
CA ALA A 87 -20.89 -12.84 -4.85
C ALA A 87 -19.82 -11.94 -4.22
N HIS A 88 -20.26 -10.89 -3.53
CA HIS A 88 -19.37 -10.03 -2.74
C HIS A 88 -18.89 -10.85 -1.54
N VAL A 89 -17.74 -11.49 -1.69
CA VAL A 89 -17.10 -12.28 -0.61
C VAL A 89 -16.61 -11.32 0.46
N GLU A 90 -17.45 -11.02 1.44
CA GLU A 90 -17.06 -10.26 2.63
C GLU A 90 -16.00 -11.05 3.40
N LEU A 91 -14.74 -10.60 3.35
CA LEU A 91 -13.65 -11.29 4.04
C LEU A 91 -13.85 -11.16 5.55
N LYS A 92 -13.91 -12.28 6.25
CA LYS A 92 -14.27 -12.28 7.66
C LYS A 92 -13.00 -12.22 8.52
N PRO A 93 -12.93 -11.31 9.52
CA PRO A 93 -11.83 -11.32 10.46
C PRO A 93 -11.69 -12.67 11.18
N PRO A 94 -10.45 -13.09 11.49
CA PRO A 94 -10.20 -14.42 12.04
C PRO A 94 -10.95 -14.69 13.34
N ALA A 95 -11.47 -15.92 13.47
CA ALA A 95 -12.28 -16.35 14.62
C ALA A 95 -11.45 -16.80 15.83
N THR A 96 -10.39 -17.57 15.59
CA THR A 96 -9.47 -18.08 16.63
C THR A 96 -8.15 -17.33 16.51
N VAL A 97 -7.86 -16.41 17.42
CA VAL A 97 -6.70 -15.50 17.32
C VAL A 97 -5.44 -16.15 17.92
N GLU A 98 -4.31 -16.12 17.19
CA GLU A 98 -2.99 -16.51 17.69
C GLU A 98 -2.27 -15.38 18.44
N PHE A 99 -2.42 -14.15 17.97
CA PHE A 99 -2.07 -12.94 18.72
C PHE A 99 -2.97 -11.77 18.35
N GLU A 100 -3.30 -10.94 19.33
CA GLU A 100 -3.67 -9.54 19.08
C GLU A 100 -2.55 -8.63 19.55
N LEU A 101 -2.19 -7.63 18.75
CA LEU A 101 -1.30 -6.55 19.19
C LEU A 101 -1.96 -5.19 19.04
N LEU A 102 -1.65 -4.30 19.97
CA LEU A 102 -2.02 -2.89 19.97
C LEU A 102 -0.74 -2.06 19.99
N GLY A 103 -0.67 -1.02 19.17
CA GLY A 103 0.51 -0.18 19.09
C GLY A 103 0.33 1.08 18.25
N ARG A 104 1.46 1.63 17.82
CA ARG A 104 1.54 2.78 16.92
C ARG A 104 2.34 2.43 15.69
N ILE A 105 1.83 2.82 14.53
CA ILE A 105 2.43 2.62 13.23
C ILE A 105 2.82 3.97 12.64
N ALA A 106 3.99 4.04 12.01
CA ALA A 106 4.41 5.17 11.20
C ALA A 106 5.11 4.65 9.95
N ALA A 107 4.62 5.01 8.76
CA ALA A 107 5.28 4.69 7.50
C ALA A 107 5.66 5.96 6.76
N ARG A 108 6.79 5.93 6.06
CA ARG A 108 7.19 6.91 5.05
C ARG A 108 7.49 6.18 3.75
N TYR A 109 7.03 6.74 2.64
CA TYR A 109 7.39 6.32 1.28
C TYR A 109 7.54 7.55 0.39
N ALA A 110 8.68 7.67 -0.30
CA ALA A 110 9.05 8.83 -1.11
C ALA A 110 8.88 10.18 -0.38
N LYS A 111 7.80 10.93 -0.64
CA LYS A 111 7.48 12.21 0.01
C LYS A 111 6.39 12.12 1.07
N ASP A 112 5.63 11.02 1.06
CA ASP A 112 4.44 10.84 1.87
C ASP A 112 4.77 10.11 3.17
N ALA A 113 4.06 10.46 4.23
CA ALA A 113 4.18 9.82 5.53
C ALA A 113 2.84 9.79 6.25
N PHE A 114 2.51 8.66 6.86
CA PHE A 114 1.37 8.54 7.76
C PHE A 114 1.80 8.07 9.15
N THR A 115 1.02 8.45 10.16
CA THR A 115 1.17 7.92 11.52
C THR A 115 -0.21 7.62 12.09
N GLY A 116 -0.35 6.51 12.80
CA GLY A 116 -1.62 6.10 13.39
C GLY A 116 -1.44 5.16 14.58
N ASN A 117 -2.54 4.83 15.23
CA ASN A 117 -2.63 3.67 16.10
C ASN A 117 -2.86 2.44 15.21
N LEU A 118 -2.34 1.29 15.64
CA LEU A 118 -2.53 -0.01 14.99
C LEU A 118 -3.20 -0.96 15.99
N GLN A 119 -4.28 -1.61 15.55
CA GLN A 119 -4.74 -2.88 16.11
C GLN A 119 -4.54 -3.96 15.04
N TRP A 120 -3.98 -5.09 15.40
CA TRP A 120 -3.81 -6.23 14.49
C TRP A 120 -4.15 -7.53 15.21
N ARG A 121 -5.02 -8.32 14.60
CA ARG A 121 -5.42 -9.67 15.02
C ARG A 121 -4.96 -10.66 13.94
N HIS A 122 -4.19 -11.67 14.31
CA HIS A 122 -3.62 -12.67 13.39
C HIS A 122 -4.05 -14.09 13.76
N ALA A 123 -4.21 -14.97 12.76
CA ALA A 123 -4.50 -16.39 12.93
C ALA A 123 -4.17 -17.20 11.66
N GLY A 124 -3.11 -18.02 11.69
CA GLY A 124 -2.72 -18.88 10.57
C GLY A 124 -2.53 -18.11 9.26
N ALA A 125 -3.49 -18.27 8.34
CA ALA A 125 -3.51 -17.59 7.04
C ALA A 125 -4.41 -16.33 7.00
N GLY A 126 -4.94 -15.88 8.14
CA GLY A 126 -5.87 -14.75 8.25
C GLY A 126 -5.30 -13.59 9.09
N ASP A 127 -5.56 -12.37 8.64
CA ASP A 127 -5.14 -11.13 9.29
C ASP A 127 -6.26 -10.09 9.27
N GLU A 128 -6.45 -9.37 10.38
CA GLU A 128 -7.18 -8.11 10.41
C GLU A 128 -6.28 -7.01 10.99
N MET A 129 -5.94 -6.02 10.17
CA MET A 129 -5.19 -4.82 10.59
C MET A 129 -6.08 -3.59 10.47
N LEU A 130 -6.26 -2.85 11.56
CA LEU A 130 -6.97 -1.58 11.60
C LEU A 130 -6.01 -0.46 11.98
N VAL A 131 -5.87 0.53 11.09
CA VAL A 131 -5.08 1.75 11.29
C VAL A 131 -6.02 2.93 11.52
N THR A 132 -5.87 3.63 12.64
CA THR A 132 -6.67 4.82 12.99
C THR A 132 -5.78 6.05 13.24
N THR A 133 -6.32 7.24 13.03
CA THR A 133 -5.69 8.49 13.46
C THR A 133 -5.67 8.58 14.98
N PRO A 134 -4.84 9.45 15.59
CA PRO A 134 -4.89 9.70 17.04
C PRO A 134 -6.26 10.18 17.56
N MET A 135 -7.15 10.66 16.67
CA MET A 135 -8.51 11.09 16.99
C MET A 135 -9.57 9.97 16.78
N GLY A 136 -9.13 8.73 16.53
CA GLY A 136 -10.00 7.56 16.37
C GLY A 136 -10.64 7.38 14.98
N GLN A 137 -10.38 8.27 14.02
CA GLN A 137 -10.88 8.12 12.65
C GLN A 137 -10.14 6.98 11.93
N GLY A 138 -10.86 6.13 11.20
CA GLY A 138 -10.25 5.10 10.36
C GLY A 138 -9.39 5.70 9.24
N VAL A 139 -8.18 5.16 9.05
CA VAL A 139 -7.29 5.49 7.91
C VAL A 139 -7.37 4.38 6.88
N ALA A 140 -7.22 3.14 7.34
CA ALA A 140 -7.27 1.93 6.55
C ALA A 140 -7.67 0.73 7.42
N ARG A 141 -8.46 -0.19 6.86
CA ARG A 141 -8.64 -1.55 7.37
C ARG A 141 -8.16 -2.52 6.30
N ILE A 142 -7.25 -3.42 6.65
CA ILE A 142 -6.83 -4.53 5.80
C ILE A 142 -7.37 -5.82 6.41
N VAL A 143 -8.05 -6.63 5.61
CA VAL A 143 -8.46 -7.99 5.97
C VAL A 143 -7.85 -8.96 4.97
N ARG A 144 -7.23 -10.02 5.46
CA ARG A 144 -6.73 -11.16 4.68
C ARG A 144 -7.40 -12.44 5.16
N GLU A 145 -7.74 -13.30 4.21
CA GLU A 145 -8.23 -14.65 4.44
C GLU A 145 -7.61 -15.57 3.37
N GLY A 146 -6.48 -16.20 3.69
CA GLY A 146 -5.70 -17.01 2.74
C GLY A 146 -5.10 -16.18 1.61
N ASP A 147 -5.46 -16.53 0.37
CA ASP A 147 -5.07 -15.86 -0.87
C ASP A 147 -6.08 -14.78 -1.30
N ALA A 148 -6.87 -14.25 -0.36
CA ALA A 148 -7.76 -13.11 -0.59
C ALA A 148 -7.40 -11.97 0.36
N VAL A 149 -7.18 -10.76 -0.18
CA VAL A 149 -6.90 -9.57 0.61
C VAL A 149 -7.77 -8.39 0.17
N GLN A 150 -8.33 -7.69 1.15
CA GLN A 150 -9.19 -6.52 1.02
C GLN A 150 -8.61 -5.35 1.81
N LEU A 151 -8.56 -4.17 1.19
CA LEU A 151 -8.24 -2.89 1.82
C LEU A 151 -9.47 -1.98 1.70
N THR A 152 -9.99 -1.52 2.83
CA THR A 152 -11.01 -0.46 2.89
C THR A 152 -10.36 0.82 3.40
N THR A 153 -10.40 1.89 2.61
CA THR A 153 -9.82 3.20 2.96
C THR A 153 -10.79 4.08 3.78
N ALA A 154 -10.28 5.16 4.38
CA ALA A 154 -11.04 6.12 5.20
C ALA A 154 -12.32 6.68 4.56
N ASP A 155 -12.39 6.72 3.24
CA ASP A 155 -13.52 7.18 2.42
C ASP A 155 -14.48 6.06 1.98
N GLY A 156 -14.30 4.84 2.51
CA GLY A 156 -15.14 3.67 2.23
C GLY A 156 -14.85 2.98 0.89
N ARG A 157 -13.84 3.41 0.11
CA ARG A 157 -13.44 2.69 -1.10
C ARG A 157 -12.80 1.36 -0.73
N GLU A 158 -13.17 0.31 -1.47
CA GLU A 158 -12.62 -1.02 -1.31
C GLU A 158 -11.72 -1.42 -2.47
N PHE A 159 -10.58 -2.04 -2.15
CA PHE A 159 -9.62 -2.58 -3.09
C PHE A 159 -9.37 -4.04 -2.73
N ARG A 160 -9.32 -4.93 -3.72
CA ARG A 160 -9.16 -6.37 -3.52
C ARG A 160 -8.07 -6.93 -4.43
N ALA A 161 -7.32 -7.92 -3.95
CA ALA A 161 -6.22 -8.57 -4.66
C ALA A 161 -6.04 -10.03 -4.21
N PRO A 162 -5.38 -10.88 -5.01
CA PRO A 162 -5.00 -12.25 -4.60
C PRO A 162 -3.85 -12.29 -3.58
N ASP A 163 -3.19 -11.16 -3.32
CA ASP A 163 -2.09 -11.07 -2.37
C ASP A 163 -1.94 -9.65 -1.82
N ALA A 164 -1.36 -9.51 -0.62
CA ALA A 164 -1.25 -8.23 0.06
C ALA A 164 -0.17 -7.32 -0.56
N GLU A 165 0.82 -7.89 -1.21
CA GLU A 165 1.98 -7.20 -1.77
C GLU A 165 1.56 -6.45 -3.04
N SER A 166 0.79 -7.07 -3.93
CA SER A 166 0.09 -6.46 -5.07
C SER A 166 -0.96 -5.43 -4.64
N LEU A 167 -1.68 -5.67 -3.54
CA LEU A 167 -2.68 -4.72 -3.04
C LEU A 167 -2.01 -3.42 -2.58
N THR A 168 -0.97 -3.54 -1.77
CA THR A 168 -0.20 -2.40 -1.25
C THR A 168 0.63 -1.71 -2.34
N GLU A 169 1.16 -2.44 -3.32
CA GLU A 169 1.80 -1.85 -4.50
C GLU A 169 0.85 -0.96 -5.30
N ARG A 170 -0.40 -1.40 -5.51
CA ARG A 170 -1.41 -0.64 -6.26
C ARG A 170 -2.01 0.55 -5.50
N THR A 171 -1.98 0.54 -4.16
CA THR A 171 -2.73 1.50 -3.31
C THR A 171 -1.84 2.41 -2.48
N LEU A 172 -0.66 1.94 -2.07
CA LEU A 172 0.35 2.68 -1.31
C LEU A 172 1.65 2.90 -2.09
N GLY A 173 1.81 2.25 -3.26
CA GLY A 173 2.97 2.37 -4.13
C GLY A 173 4.16 1.48 -3.78
N PHE A 174 4.04 0.57 -2.80
CA PHE A 174 5.08 -0.37 -2.39
C PHE A 174 4.51 -1.71 -1.89
N ARG A 175 5.28 -2.80 -2.06
CA ARG A 175 4.89 -4.15 -1.63
C ARG A 175 5.14 -4.37 -0.14
N LEU A 176 4.09 -4.62 0.65
CA LEU A 176 4.18 -4.96 2.07
C LEU A 176 3.91 -6.47 2.30
N PRO A 177 4.92 -7.28 2.68
CA PRO A 177 4.76 -8.70 2.94
C PRO A 177 4.08 -8.96 4.30
N LEU A 178 2.74 -8.97 4.34
CA LEU A 178 2.00 -9.16 5.60
C LEU A 178 2.32 -10.49 6.30
N GLU A 179 2.53 -11.57 5.54
CA GLU A 179 2.99 -12.86 6.08
C GLU A 179 4.33 -12.72 6.83
N GLY A 180 5.30 -12.09 6.17
CA GLY A 180 6.62 -11.84 6.75
C GLY A 180 6.51 -11.00 8.01
N LEU A 181 5.71 -9.94 7.94
CA LEU A 181 5.46 -9.04 9.05
C LEU A 181 4.92 -9.77 10.30
N ALA A 182 4.04 -10.77 10.13
CA ALA A 182 3.43 -11.52 11.22
C ALA A 182 4.46 -12.35 12.02
N ASP A 183 5.45 -12.94 11.33
CA ASP A 183 6.59 -13.58 11.97
C ASP A 183 7.57 -12.54 12.58
N TRP A 184 7.84 -11.46 11.84
CA TRP A 184 8.82 -10.46 12.25
C TRP A 184 8.40 -9.73 13.54
N VAL A 185 7.11 -9.37 13.72
CA VAL A 185 6.64 -8.77 14.98
C VAL A 185 6.73 -9.72 16.18
N GLN A 186 6.77 -11.04 15.95
CA GLN A 186 7.01 -12.05 16.98
C GLN A 186 8.50 -12.30 17.26
N GLY A 187 9.42 -11.59 16.59
CA GLY A 187 10.86 -11.75 16.79
C GLY A 187 11.45 -13.01 16.16
N ARG A 188 10.81 -13.54 15.11
CA ARG A 188 11.27 -14.71 14.34
C ARG A 188 11.34 -14.41 12.85
N ALA A 189 12.10 -15.22 12.12
CA ALA A 189 12.14 -15.19 10.67
C ALA A 189 11.07 -16.14 10.10
N THR A 190 10.50 -15.81 8.94
CA THR A 190 9.49 -16.65 8.28
C THR A 190 10.05 -18.03 7.91
N PRO A 191 9.38 -19.14 8.28
CA PRO A 191 9.82 -20.48 7.93
C PRO A 191 9.98 -20.69 6.42
N GLY A 192 10.93 -21.55 6.03
CA GLY A 192 11.18 -21.91 4.62
C GLY A 192 11.82 -20.82 3.75
N VAL A 193 11.83 -19.56 4.17
CA VAL A 193 12.38 -18.43 3.40
C VAL A 193 13.80 -18.10 3.87
N PRO A 194 14.82 -18.06 2.99
CA PRO A 194 16.19 -17.71 3.37
C PRO A 194 16.28 -16.37 4.09
N ALA A 195 17.00 -16.35 5.22
CA ALA A 195 17.16 -15.21 6.10
C ALA A 195 18.60 -15.04 6.57
N ARG A 196 19.01 -13.80 6.83
CA ARG A 196 20.22 -13.48 7.60
C ARG A 196 19.76 -12.79 8.88
N SER A 197 20.31 -13.17 10.03
CA SER A 197 19.93 -12.57 11.31
C SER A 197 21.11 -12.37 12.24
N GLN A 198 21.13 -11.26 12.96
CA GLN A 198 22.01 -11.05 14.11
C GLN A 198 21.21 -11.23 15.40
N ARG A 199 21.79 -11.92 16.39
CA ARG A 199 21.21 -12.09 17.73
C ARG A 199 22.14 -11.53 18.80
N ALA A 200 21.55 -11.06 19.89
CA ALA A 200 22.25 -10.73 21.12
C ALA A 200 22.61 -12.01 21.92
N SER A 201 23.38 -11.85 22.99
CA SER A 201 23.83 -12.95 23.86
C SER A 201 22.73 -13.64 24.65
N ASP A 202 21.55 -13.01 24.77
CA ASP A 202 20.33 -13.58 25.33
C ASP A 202 19.47 -14.33 24.28
N GLY A 203 19.91 -14.35 23.02
CA GLY A 203 19.21 -14.96 21.90
C GLY A 203 18.20 -14.07 21.18
N LYS A 204 17.91 -12.86 21.67
CA LYS A 204 16.96 -11.93 21.02
C LYS A 204 17.50 -11.43 19.69
N LEU A 205 16.64 -11.17 18.71
CA LEU A 205 17.08 -10.60 17.43
C LEU A 205 17.54 -9.16 17.65
N LEU A 206 18.62 -8.79 16.96
CA LEU A 206 19.07 -7.40 16.81
C LEU A 206 18.71 -6.90 15.41
N SER A 207 18.93 -7.75 14.40
CA SER A 207 18.53 -7.48 13.02
C SER A 207 18.15 -8.75 12.26
N LEU A 208 17.32 -8.58 11.22
CA LEU A 208 16.88 -9.62 10.30
C LEU A 208 16.80 -9.06 8.87
N ASP A 209 17.50 -9.69 7.92
CA ASP A 209 17.32 -9.49 6.48
C ASP A 209 16.51 -10.67 5.91
N GLN A 210 15.31 -10.42 5.38
CA GLN A 210 14.44 -11.46 4.78
C GLN A 210 13.47 -10.86 3.75
N ARG A 211 13.16 -11.58 2.65
CA ARG A 211 12.36 -11.08 1.49
C ARG A 211 12.83 -9.68 0.97
N GLY A 212 14.11 -9.34 1.14
CA GLY A 212 14.68 -8.03 0.78
C GLY A 212 14.44 -6.89 1.77
N TRP A 213 13.64 -7.11 2.82
CA TRP A 213 13.46 -6.17 3.93
C TRP A 213 14.59 -6.30 4.93
N HIS A 214 15.04 -5.17 5.47
CA HIS A 214 15.90 -5.10 6.66
C HIS A 214 15.06 -4.69 7.86
N VAL A 215 15.17 -5.43 8.97
CA VAL A 215 14.41 -5.23 10.20
C VAL A 215 15.37 -4.97 11.36
N ASP A 216 15.37 -3.77 11.92
CA ASP A 216 16.00 -3.44 13.20
C ASP A 216 15.04 -3.76 14.36
N TYR A 217 15.52 -4.53 15.34
CA TYR A 217 14.83 -4.74 16.61
C TYR A 217 15.40 -3.77 17.64
N GLN A 218 14.66 -2.70 17.94
CA GLN A 218 15.17 -1.54 18.68
C GLN A 218 14.83 -1.61 20.18
N ALA A 219 13.75 -2.28 20.56
CA ALA A 219 13.42 -2.60 21.94
C ALA A 219 12.55 -3.86 22.04
N TYR A 220 12.59 -4.50 23.20
CA TYR A 220 11.77 -5.65 23.57
C TYR A 220 10.91 -5.31 24.80
N GLY A 221 9.72 -5.92 24.88
CA GLY A 221 8.90 -6.02 26.08
C GLY A 221 8.84 -7.50 26.45
N ASP A 222 9.38 -7.85 27.62
CA ASP A 222 9.70 -9.23 28.00
C ASP A 222 10.48 -9.94 26.87
N GLU A 223 9.92 -11.00 26.28
CA GLU A 223 10.53 -11.79 25.20
C GLU A 223 10.03 -11.40 23.79
N ARG A 224 9.11 -10.45 23.66
CA ARG A 224 8.57 -10.00 22.35
C ARG A 224 9.11 -8.62 21.94
N PRO A 225 9.30 -8.32 20.65
CA PRO A 225 9.59 -6.97 20.19
C PRO A 225 8.56 -5.94 20.70
N SER A 226 9.04 -4.75 21.08
CA SER A 226 8.21 -3.60 21.47
C SER A 226 8.51 -2.34 20.64
N LEU A 227 9.69 -2.24 20.03
CA LEU A 227 10.00 -1.21 19.04
C LEU A 227 10.80 -1.81 17.89
N MET A 228 10.33 -1.61 16.65
CA MET A 228 10.95 -2.10 15.43
C MET A 228 11.00 -1.01 14.36
N ARG A 229 12.04 -1.05 13.53
CA ARG A 229 12.08 -0.34 12.24
C ARG A 229 12.28 -1.38 11.13
N LEU A 230 11.53 -1.23 10.04
CA LEU A 230 11.63 -2.06 8.85
C LEU A 230 11.89 -1.13 7.65
N THR A 231 12.87 -1.47 6.81
CA THR A 231 13.20 -0.68 5.61
C THR A 231 13.32 -1.54 4.37
N TYR A 232 12.77 -1.05 3.26
CA TYR A 232 12.84 -1.65 1.93
C TYR A 232 12.84 -0.55 0.88
N GLN A 233 13.93 -0.42 0.11
CA GLN A 233 14.10 0.66 -0.87
C GLN A 233 13.81 2.04 -0.22
N ASP A 234 12.90 2.83 -0.79
CA ASP A 234 12.48 4.14 -0.26
C ASP A 234 11.36 4.08 0.81
N VAL A 235 11.04 2.88 1.33
CA VAL A 235 10.06 2.66 2.40
C VAL A 235 10.75 2.57 3.77
N GLU A 236 10.30 3.35 4.74
CA GLU A 236 10.64 3.20 6.16
C GLU A 236 9.35 3.02 6.98
N LEU A 237 9.18 1.86 7.59
CA LEU A 237 8.10 1.52 8.53
C LEU A 237 8.66 1.48 9.96
N ARG A 238 7.94 2.06 10.92
CA ARG A 238 8.17 1.87 12.36
C ARG A 238 6.93 1.33 13.03
N LEU A 239 7.13 0.36 13.92
CA LEU A 239 6.11 -0.21 14.79
C LEU A 239 6.56 -0.07 16.24
N ALA A 240 5.74 0.57 17.05
CA ALA A 240 5.88 0.63 18.51
C ALA A 240 4.72 -0.12 19.14
N ILE A 241 4.95 -1.34 19.61
CA ILE A 241 3.93 -2.24 20.14
C ILE A 241 3.77 -1.95 21.64
N THR A 242 2.56 -1.59 22.04
CA THR A 242 2.23 -1.14 23.40
C THR A 242 1.51 -2.19 24.25
N ALA A 243 0.86 -3.16 23.62
CA ALA A 243 0.26 -4.31 24.30
C ALA A 243 0.16 -5.52 23.37
N TRP A 244 0.20 -6.71 23.96
CA TRP A 244 -0.10 -8.00 23.35
C TRP A 244 -1.26 -8.66 24.08
N LYS A 245 -2.01 -9.51 23.39
CA LYS A 245 -2.98 -10.46 23.93
C LYS A 245 -2.85 -11.80 23.19
#